data_AF-A0A929VVA0-F1
#
_entry.id   AF-A0A929VVA0-F1
#
_cell.length_a   1.000
_cell.length_b   1.000
_cell.length_c   1.000
_cell.angle_alpha   90.00
_cell.angle_beta   90.00
_cell.angle_gamma   90.00
#
_symmetry.space_group_name_H-M   'P 1'
#
loop_
_entity.id
_entity.type
_entity.pdbx_description
1 polymer ?
#
loop_
_entity_poly.entity_id
_entity_poly.type
_entity_poly.pdbx_seq_one_letter_code
_entity_poly.pdbx_strand_id
1 'polypeptide(L)'
;MNYLKKIFFSTGCLLASVSLITSCNNGYEEYDMVDPPRPISSDTQAFPGYFVKVDGTGSGTSWDDAMSGKQFFTMLANNSFKQGADIYMAAGIYKVGTSSSDFVSVSSGVNIHGGYDPASTGYGTSISYPSSFETIISGDINEDGIANQGDARLMEVTTAIPVSFYGVTFKGGYIATATHSEASGANLSVRSGINVLKGGALNMNYCNIEGCISDIGANSDAGGAALLISGGVVKMNKCVIKDNQSNNRGGAIRMIISQGHDTKLYMNNSLLTHNGIKGDFGGTIQVSGSCDIFMNNCTLVDNYAKYGGAGINTSGKLVLMNSTLVNNLCTNGSNGHELRCEGKNNWFLMNNIILETAGKSNMGNPSLCLNGNDKSIISGGYNLISFVGGSGSFMQDQTDRLGLTFNMVYGNAALADNDGYPKTLALPNRRYAAAPLSSLQSYASKNMLIYNVGTDQRGIPRKTEHICPGAFEYTGNNDGQTNVGGNLPNLNLNNGQWGN
;
A
#
# COMPACT_ATOMS: atom_id res chain seq x y z
N MET A 1 -73.77 -29.15 1.14
CA MET A 1 -74.51 -28.34 2.13
C MET A 1 -74.12 -28.86 3.51
N ASN A 2 -73.70 -27.96 4.38
CA ASN A 2 -73.13 -28.15 5.73
C ASN A 2 -71.60 -28.27 5.87
N TYR A 3 -71.12 -27.42 6.79
CA TYR A 3 -69.79 -27.30 7.41
C TYR A 3 -68.73 -26.62 6.50
N LEU A 4 -68.18 -25.43 6.79
CA LEU A 4 -67.81 -24.83 8.09
C LEU A 4 -67.71 -23.29 7.96
N LYS A 5 -68.31 -22.55 8.90
CA LYS A 5 -68.04 -21.12 9.13
C LYS A 5 -66.67 -20.95 9.81
N LYS A 6 -65.78 -20.14 9.21
CA LYS A 6 -64.80 -19.20 9.81
C LYS A 6 -63.55 -19.08 8.94
N ILE A 7 -63.61 -18.24 7.91
CA ILE A 7 -62.43 -17.59 7.33
C ILE A 7 -62.81 -16.12 7.13
N PHE A 8 -62.48 -15.29 8.12
CA PHE A 8 -62.29 -13.86 7.94
C PHE A 8 -60.86 -13.59 8.41
N PHE A 9 -60.10 -12.87 7.58
CA PHE A 9 -58.67 -12.57 7.65
C PHE A 9 -57.69 -13.63 7.09
N SER A 10 -57.78 -13.86 5.78
CA SER A 10 -56.61 -14.24 4.98
C SER A 10 -56.81 -13.86 3.49
N THR A 11 -56.91 -12.57 3.20
CA THR A 11 -56.82 -12.03 1.83
C THR A 11 -55.94 -10.79 1.81
N GLY A 12 -54.73 -10.95 2.33
CA GLY A 12 -53.64 -9.96 2.27
C GLY A 12 -52.26 -10.60 2.07
N CYS A 13 -52.21 -11.85 1.60
CA CYS A 13 -50.96 -12.60 1.39
C CYS A 13 -51.14 -13.57 0.21
N LEU A 14 -51.34 -13.04 -1.00
CA LEU A 14 -51.23 -13.84 -2.23
C LEU A 14 -51.13 -12.90 -3.44
N LEU A 15 -50.13 -12.01 -3.42
CA LEU A 15 -49.58 -11.27 -4.57
C LEU A 15 -48.31 -10.54 -4.11
N ALA A 16 -47.36 -11.27 -3.53
CA ALA A 16 -46.01 -10.78 -3.20
C ALA A 16 -45.05 -11.96 -3.05
N SER A 17 -45.00 -12.84 -4.05
CA SER A 17 -44.07 -13.98 -4.05
C SER A 17 -43.79 -14.52 -5.45
N VAL A 18 -43.70 -13.63 -6.44
CA VAL A 18 -43.09 -13.89 -7.76
C VAL A 18 -42.43 -12.60 -8.25
N SER A 19 -41.51 -12.03 -7.48
CA SER A 19 -40.66 -10.89 -7.87
C SER A 19 -39.59 -10.70 -6.78
N LEU A 20 -38.59 -11.58 -6.68
CA LEU A 20 -37.26 -11.26 -6.12
C LEU A 20 -36.28 -12.45 -6.25
N ILE A 21 -36.24 -13.11 -7.42
CA ILE A 21 -35.16 -14.03 -7.77
C ILE A 21 -34.76 -13.73 -9.22
N THR A 22 -34.27 -12.51 -9.46
CA THR A 22 -33.53 -12.12 -10.68
C THR A 22 -32.92 -10.72 -10.46
N SER A 23 -31.90 -10.61 -9.62
CA SER A 23 -31.01 -9.44 -9.61
C SER A 23 -29.61 -9.77 -9.09
N CYS A 24 -29.05 -10.87 -9.60
CA CYS A 24 -27.66 -11.24 -9.40
C CYS A 24 -27.21 -12.10 -10.58
N ASN A 25 -27.23 -11.50 -11.77
CA ASN A 25 -26.47 -11.91 -12.93
C ASN A 25 -26.35 -10.66 -13.81
N ASN A 26 -25.46 -9.74 -13.43
CA ASN A 26 -24.92 -8.82 -14.43
C ASN A 26 -23.92 -9.65 -15.24
N GLY A 27 -24.44 -10.25 -16.31
CA GLY A 27 -23.62 -10.73 -17.41
C GLY A 27 -22.77 -9.56 -17.89
N TYR A 28 -21.47 -9.77 -17.95
CA TYR A 28 -20.61 -8.97 -18.81
C TYR A 28 -21.01 -9.32 -20.24
N GLU A 29 -21.87 -8.50 -20.85
CA GLU A 29 -21.89 -8.41 -22.30
C GLU A 29 -20.65 -7.61 -22.70
N GLU A 30 -19.74 -8.24 -23.45
CA GLU A 30 -18.73 -7.53 -24.23
C GLU A 30 -19.47 -6.61 -25.22
N TYR A 31 -19.68 -5.36 -24.81
CA TYR A 31 -19.89 -4.29 -25.76
C TYR A 31 -18.51 -3.96 -26.35
N ASP A 32 -18.30 -4.36 -27.59
CA ASP A 32 -17.31 -3.70 -28.45
C ASP A 32 -17.70 -2.22 -28.50
N MET A 33 -17.02 -1.42 -27.67
CA MET A 33 -17.10 0.03 -27.71
C MET A 33 -16.45 0.47 -29.02
N VAL A 34 -17.22 0.49 -30.10
CA VAL A 34 -16.83 1.25 -31.29
C VAL A 34 -16.87 2.72 -30.87
N ASP A 35 -15.68 3.34 -30.81
CA ASP A 35 -15.52 4.76 -30.50
C ASP A 35 -16.54 5.60 -31.30
N PRO A 36 -17.32 6.49 -30.67
CA PRO A 36 -18.12 7.44 -31.42
C PRO A 36 -17.19 8.26 -32.33
N PRO A 37 -17.57 8.56 -33.58
CA PRO A 37 -16.73 9.30 -34.49
C PRO A 37 -16.34 10.65 -33.86
N ARG A 38 -15.03 10.83 -33.64
CA ARG A 38 -14.47 12.04 -33.03
C ARG A 38 -14.91 13.27 -33.84
N PRO A 39 -15.37 14.35 -33.21
CA PRO A 39 -15.40 15.66 -33.86
C PRO A 39 -13.97 15.98 -34.32
N ILE A 40 -13.81 16.20 -35.62
CA ILE A 40 -12.52 16.56 -36.23
C ILE A 40 -12.19 17.98 -35.76
N SER A 41 -11.41 18.11 -34.70
CA SER A 41 -10.69 19.35 -34.39
C SER A 41 -9.44 19.43 -35.26
N SER A 42 -9.19 20.59 -35.86
CA SER A 42 -8.12 20.86 -36.81
C SER A 42 -6.68 20.89 -36.24
N ASP A 43 -6.41 20.16 -35.16
CA ASP A 43 -5.04 19.98 -34.64
C ASP A 43 -4.40 18.77 -35.34
N THR A 44 -3.63 19.06 -36.39
CA THR A 44 -3.00 18.07 -37.29
C THR A 44 -1.73 17.41 -36.73
N GLN A 45 -1.56 17.37 -35.41
CA GLN A 45 -0.60 16.48 -34.77
C GLN A 45 -1.20 15.97 -33.45
N ALA A 46 -1.59 14.69 -33.43
CA ALA A 46 -2.01 14.03 -32.19
C ALA A 46 -0.78 13.81 -31.32
N PHE A 47 -0.48 14.76 -30.44
CA PHE A 47 0.62 14.60 -29.48
C PHE A 47 0.27 13.50 -28.47
N PRO A 48 1.24 12.62 -28.11
CA PRO A 48 1.00 11.43 -27.28
C PRO A 48 0.73 11.74 -25.80
N GLY A 49 0.77 13.02 -25.40
CA GLY A 49 0.54 13.51 -24.04
C GLY A 49 1.26 14.84 -23.83
N TYR A 50 1.41 15.23 -22.57
CA TYR A 50 2.11 16.45 -22.15
C TYR A 50 3.53 16.12 -21.67
N PHE A 51 4.49 16.96 -21.98
CA PHE A 51 5.90 16.75 -21.64
C PHE A 51 6.39 17.81 -20.65
N VAL A 52 7.10 17.37 -19.60
CA VAL A 52 7.53 18.24 -18.50
C VAL A 52 9.01 18.03 -18.21
N LYS A 53 9.77 19.13 -18.19
CA LYS A 53 11.16 19.20 -17.69
C LYS A 53 11.20 20.16 -16.50
N VAL A 54 12.16 19.99 -15.59
CA VAL A 54 12.29 20.87 -14.41
C VAL A 54 12.27 22.35 -14.84
N ASP A 55 13.18 22.68 -15.77
CA ASP A 55 13.37 24.04 -16.30
C ASP A 55 12.78 24.23 -17.71
N GLY A 56 11.76 23.45 -18.08
CA GLY A 56 11.09 23.58 -19.37
C GLY A 56 10.48 24.97 -19.56
N THR A 57 10.55 25.52 -20.78
CA THR A 57 10.01 26.86 -21.09
C THR A 57 8.89 26.84 -22.12
N GLY A 58 8.53 25.64 -22.60
CA GLY A 58 7.59 25.44 -23.68
C GLY A 58 6.14 25.21 -23.22
N SER A 59 5.29 24.80 -24.17
CA SER A 59 3.86 24.56 -23.92
C SER A 59 3.53 23.11 -23.52
N GLY A 60 4.51 22.22 -23.57
CA GLY A 60 4.41 20.81 -23.22
C GLY A 60 4.01 19.89 -24.36
N THR A 61 4.14 20.31 -25.62
CA THR A 61 3.71 19.50 -26.79
C THR A 61 4.72 18.43 -27.23
N SER A 62 5.99 18.58 -26.82
CA SER A 62 7.09 17.64 -27.08
C SER A 62 8.16 17.76 -25.99
N TRP A 63 9.17 16.88 -25.96
CA TRP A 63 10.32 17.04 -25.08
C TRP A 63 11.16 18.30 -25.38
N ASP A 64 11.14 18.78 -26.62
CA ASP A 64 11.85 19.99 -27.06
C ASP A 64 11.06 21.26 -26.70
N ASP A 65 9.74 21.14 -26.58
CA ASP A 65 8.80 22.18 -26.14
C ASP A 65 8.22 21.84 -24.75
N ALA A 66 8.99 21.20 -23.87
CA ALA A 66 8.48 20.75 -22.57
C ALA A 66 8.11 21.94 -21.67
N MET A 67 7.01 21.82 -20.93
CA MET A 67 6.63 22.82 -19.92
C MET A 67 7.48 22.68 -18.64
N SER A 68 7.57 23.76 -17.86
CA SER A 68 8.23 23.73 -16.54
C SER A 68 7.46 22.89 -15.53
N GLY A 69 8.15 22.45 -14.48
CA GLY A 69 7.51 21.87 -13.30
C GLY A 69 6.46 22.78 -12.66
N LYS A 70 6.75 24.09 -12.57
CA LYS A 70 5.82 25.10 -12.04
C LYS A 70 4.54 25.19 -12.85
N GLN A 71 4.66 25.22 -14.18
CA GLN A 71 3.51 25.24 -15.08
C GLN A 71 2.69 23.95 -14.97
N PHE A 72 3.35 22.80 -14.90
CA PHE A 72 2.70 21.52 -14.66
C PHE A 72 1.85 21.51 -13.38
N PHE A 73 2.40 21.91 -12.24
CA PHE A 73 1.64 21.97 -10.98
C PHE A 73 0.49 22.99 -11.04
N THR A 74 0.69 24.13 -11.71
CA THR A 74 -0.37 25.12 -11.93
C THR A 74 -1.51 24.53 -12.76
N MET A 75 -1.20 23.81 -13.84
CA MET A 75 -2.19 23.16 -14.69
C MET A 75 -2.92 22.02 -13.98
N LEU A 76 -2.23 21.25 -13.12
CA LEU A 76 -2.87 20.23 -12.27
C LEU A 76 -3.88 20.86 -11.31
N ALA A 77 -3.47 21.90 -10.57
CA ALA A 77 -4.31 22.58 -9.60
C ALA A 77 -5.54 23.26 -10.26
N ASN A 78 -5.38 23.75 -11.48
CA ASN A 78 -6.45 24.41 -12.23
C ASN A 78 -7.29 23.44 -13.09
N ASN A 79 -7.09 22.12 -12.97
CA ASN A 79 -7.75 21.10 -13.81
C ASN A 79 -7.65 21.41 -15.32
N SER A 80 -6.51 21.94 -15.76
CA SER A 80 -6.30 22.35 -17.15
C SER A 80 -5.90 21.20 -18.07
N PHE A 81 -5.50 20.06 -17.51
CA PHE A 81 -5.28 18.84 -18.28
C PHE A 81 -6.60 18.17 -18.65
N LYS A 82 -6.65 17.59 -19.85
CA LYS A 82 -7.75 16.70 -20.23
C LYS A 82 -7.79 15.51 -19.26
N GLN A 83 -8.99 15.12 -18.85
CA GLN A 83 -9.15 13.92 -18.03
C GLN A 83 -8.58 12.69 -18.76
N GLY A 84 -7.81 11.89 -18.04
CA GLY A 84 -7.10 10.72 -18.56
C GLY A 84 -5.84 11.05 -19.37
N ALA A 85 -5.41 12.32 -19.41
CA ALA A 85 -4.19 12.69 -20.13
C ALA A 85 -2.95 12.01 -19.54
N ASP A 86 -2.06 11.57 -20.43
CA ASP A 86 -0.71 11.15 -20.09
C ASP A 86 0.21 12.37 -20.01
N ILE A 87 1.02 12.40 -18.95
CA ILE A 87 1.97 13.46 -18.62
C ILE A 87 3.32 12.77 -18.36
N TYR A 88 4.32 13.09 -19.19
CA TYR A 88 5.65 12.49 -19.15
C TYR A 88 6.63 13.47 -18.54
N MET A 89 7.26 13.06 -17.45
CA MET A 89 8.18 13.87 -16.67
C MET A 89 9.61 13.36 -16.83
N ALA A 90 10.49 14.23 -17.28
CA ALA A 90 11.92 13.99 -17.20
C ALA A 90 12.36 13.80 -15.73
N ALA A 91 13.51 13.17 -15.54
CA ALA A 91 14.14 13.14 -14.25
C ALA A 91 14.60 14.52 -13.80
N GLY A 92 14.68 14.68 -12.48
CA GLY A 92 14.97 15.94 -11.83
C GLY A 92 14.06 16.18 -10.63
N ILE A 93 14.28 17.30 -9.96
CA ILE A 93 13.59 17.69 -8.73
C ILE A 93 12.55 18.76 -9.04
N TYR A 94 11.29 18.40 -8.85
CA TYR A 94 10.12 19.23 -9.09
C TYR A 94 9.55 19.69 -7.75
N LYS A 95 9.80 20.95 -7.40
CA LYS A 95 9.34 21.54 -6.14
C LYS A 95 7.87 21.91 -6.21
N VAL A 96 7.11 21.50 -5.18
CA VAL A 96 5.66 21.70 -5.12
C VAL A 96 5.23 23.16 -4.94
N GLY A 97 6.15 24.05 -4.58
CA GLY A 97 5.88 25.47 -4.40
C GLY A 97 7.12 26.31 -4.08
N THR A 98 6.87 27.48 -3.50
CA THR A 98 7.87 28.48 -3.10
C THR A 98 7.74 28.92 -1.64
N SER A 99 6.69 28.48 -0.94
CA SER A 99 6.42 28.72 0.48
C SER A 99 6.11 27.41 1.19
N SER A 100 6.44 27.29 2.48
CA SER A 100 6.16 26.10 3.29
C SER A 100 4.66 25.82 3.49
N SER A 101 3.81 26.78 3.15
CA SER A 101 2.35 26.62 3.08
C SER A 101 1.85 25.98 1.78
N ASP A 102 2.69 25.90 0.76
CA ASP A 102 2.29 25.45 -0.58
C ASP A 102 2.09 23.93 -0.61
N PHE A 103 1.31 23.49 -1.59
CA PHE A 103 1.07 22.09 -1.92
C PHE A 103 0.39 21.98 -3.28
N VAL A 104 0.38 20.78 -3.85
CA VAL A 104 -0.32 20.51 -5.11
C VAL A 104 -1.72 19.96 -4.84
N SER A 105 -2.76 20.63 -5.34
CA SER A 105 -4.12 20.08 -5.36
C SER A 105 -4.36 19.34 -6.68
N VAL A 106 -4.97 18.16 -6.63
CA VAL A 106 -5.32 17.35 -7.80
C VAL A 106 -6.78 16.91 -7.71
N SER A 107 -7.59 17.45 -8.63
CA SER A 107 -9.04 17.18 -8.72
C SER A 107 -9.49 16.68 -10.10
N SER A 108 -8.54 16.32 -10.97
CA SER A 108 -8.80 15.68 -12.26
C SER A 108 -7.98 14.39 -12.38
N GLY A 109 -8.57 13.34 -12.94
CA GLY A 109 -7.87 12.08 -13.17
C GLY A 109 -6.89 12.21 -14.33
N VAL A 110 -5.62 11.90 -14.10
CA VAL A 110 -4.51 11.98 -15.06
C VAL A 110 -3.52 10.85 -14.81
N ASN A 111 -2.67 10.55 -15.80
CA ASN A 111 -1.59 9.58 -15.68
C ASN A 111 -0.23 10.30 -15.78
N ILE A 112 0.59 10.18 -14.75
CA ILE A 112 1.87 10.87 -14.62
C ILE A 112 2.99 9.83 -14.60
N HIS A 113 3.86 9.91 -15.60
CA HIS A 113 4.95 8.96 -15.86
C HIS A 113 6.28 9.66 -15.62
N GLY A 114 7.00 9.26 -14.58
CA GLY A 114 8.33 9.76 -14.24
C GLY A 114 9.45 8.86 -14.75
N GLY A 115 10.67 9.38 -14.66
CA GLY A 115 11.90 8.63 -14.92
C GLY A 115 12.34 8.67 -16.38
N TYR A 116 11.94 9.67 -17.15
CA TYR A 116 12.50 9.88 -18.49
C TYR A 116 13.88 10.54 -18.40
N ASP A 117 14.75 10.26 -19.37
CA ASP A 117 16.06 10.91 -19.47
C ASP A 117 15.87 12.43 -19.60
N PRO A 118 16.53 13.27 -18.77
CA PRO A 118 16.50 14.73 -18.94
C PRO A 118 16.92 15.21 -20.33
N ALA A 119 17.75 14.43 -21.04
CA ALA A 119 18.19 14.69 -22.41
C ALA A 119 17.20 14.23 -23.49
N SER A 120 16.03 13.70 -23.13
CA SER A 120 15.01 13.29 -24.11
C SER A 120 14.63 14.44 -25.06
N THR A 121 14.40 14.11 -26.34
CA THR A 121 13.98 15.03 -27.42
C THR A 121 12.81 14.43 -28.22
N GLY A 122 12.12 15.25 -29.02
CA GLY A 122 10.99 14.81 -29.83
C GLY A 122 9.79 14.29 -29.00
N TYR A 123 9.24 13.13 -29.38
CA TYR A 123 7.95 12.61 -28.85
C TYR A 123 8.05 11.21 -28.24
N GLY A 124 9.25 10.68 -28.01
CA GLY A 124 9.42 9.31 -27.51
C GLY A 124 8.93 9.15 -26.07
N THR A 125 8.02 8.20 -25.83
CA THR A 125 7.41 7.95 -24.50
C THR A 125 7.60 6.53 -23.99
N SER A 126 8.35 5.70 -24.70
CA SER A 126 8.68 4.34 -24.26
C SER A 126 9.61 4.37 -23.04
N ILE A 127 9.26 3.63 -22.00
CA ILE A 127 10.02 3.51 -20.75
C ILE A 127 9.80 2.13 -20.14
N SER A 128 10.79 1.66 -19.37
CA SER A 128 10.67 0.46 -18.53
C SER A 128 10.88 0.85 -17.08
N TYR A 129 10.14 0.19 -16.18
CA TYR A 129 10.24 0.43 -14.75
C TYR A 129 10.89 -0.77 -14.02
N PRO A 130 11.68 -0.52 -12.96
CA PRO A 130 12.10 0.79 -12.47
C PRO A 130 13.03 1.49 -13.49
N SER A 131 12.90 2.81 -13.60
CA SER A 131 13.78 3.60 -14.48
C SER A 131 15.15 3.82 -13.83
N SER A 132 16.18 3.97 -14.66
CA SER A 132 17.51 4.43 -14.21
C SER A 132 17.54 5.93 -13.91
N PHE A 133 16.53 6.69 -14.35
CA PHE A 133 16.41 8.12 -14.10
C PHE A 133 15.31 8.36 -13.06
N GLU A 134 15.53 9.30 -12.14
CA GLU A 134 14.60 9.56 -11.04
C GLU A 134 13.86 10.91 -11.21
N THR A 135 12.53 10.86 -11.25
CA THR A 135 11.68 12.05 -11.15
C THR A 135 11.23 12.20 -9.71
N ILE A 136 11.57 13.33 -9.08
CA ILE A 136 11.28 13.61 -7.67
C ILE A 136 10.28 14.76 -7.60
N ILE A 137 9.12 14.54 -6.96
CA ILE A 137 8.24 15.61 -6.48
C ILE A 137 8.62 15.91 -5.03
N SER A 138 9.17 17.11 -4.80
CA SER A 138 9.83 17.47 -3.55
C SER A 138 9.06 18.52 -2.76
N GLY A 139 8.91 18.26 -1.46
CA GLY A 139 8.49 19.21 -0.43
C GLY A 139 9.65 20.05 0.10
N ASP A 140 10.89 19.59 -0.09
CA ASP A 140 12.12 20.32 0.21
C ASP A 140 12.27 21.50 -0.76
N ILE A 141 11.71 22.64 -0.37
CA ILE A 141 11.66 23.85 -1.18
C ILE A 141 12.83 24.80 -0.85
N ASN A 142 13.41 24.66 0.35
CA ASN A 142 14.54 25.45 0.81
C ASN A 142 15.90 24.85 0.44
N GLU A 143 15.91 23.61 -0.09
CA GLU A 143 17.06 22.86 -0.60
C GLU A 143 18.12 22.49 0.45
N ASP A 144 17.72 22.34 1.71
CA ASP A 144 18.66 21.90 2.76
C ASP A 144 18.79 20.37 2.88
N GLY A 145 17.97 19.62 2.13
CA GLY A 145 18.00 18.17 2.07
C GLY A 145 17.34 17.46 3.26
N ILE A 146 16.69 18.19 4.18
CA ILE A 146 16.13 17.67 5.43
C ILE A 146 14.70 18.19 5.60
N ALA A 147 13.71 17.30 5.65
CA ALA A 147 12.32 17.70 5.90
C ALA A 147 12.17 18.49 7.23
N ASN A 148 11.91 19.79 7.15
CA ASN A 148 11.81 20.70 8.29
C ASN A 148 10.90 21.91 8.03
N GLN A 149 10.89 22.88 8.94
CA GLN A 149 9.97 24.02 8.95
C GLN A 149 10.06 24.96 7.75
N GLY A 150 11.14 24.88 6.96
CA GLY A 150 11.26 25.55 5.66
C GLY A 150 10.51 24.86 4.52
N ASP A 151 9.99 23.66 4.74
CA ASP A 151 9.48 22.78 3.68
C ASP A 151 7.97 22.77 3.57
N ALA A 152 7.52 22.40 2.37
CA ALA A 152 6.12 22.27 2.02
C ALA A 152 5.62 20.84 2.23
N ARG A 153 4.30 20.71 2.34
CA ARG A 153 3.63 19.41 2.17
C ARG A 153 3.46 19.09 0.69
N LEU A 154 3.25 17.83 0.34
CA LEU A 154 3.30 17.42 -1.07
C LEU A 154 1.99 17.64 -1.84
N MET A 155 0.94 16.89 -1.52
CA MET A 155 -0.21 16.77 -2.44
C MET A 155 -1.53 16.45 -1.74
N GLU A 156 -2.63 16.93 -2.32
CA GLU A 156 -4.00 16.50 -2.03
C GLU A 156 -4.69 15.94 -3.29
N VAL A 157 -5.29 14.76 -3.17
CA VAL A 157 -6.06 14.09 -4.23
C VAL A 157 -7.50 13.97 -3.77
N THR A 158 -8.42 14.59 -4.52
CA THR A 158 -9.84 14.72 -4.13
C THR A 158 -10.82 14.20 -5.17
N THR A 159 -10.32 13.74 -6.32
CA THR A 159 -11.15 13.22 -7.41
C THR A 159 -11.38 11.72 -7.29
N ALA A 160 -12.61 11.29 -7.55
CA ALA A 160 -12.96 9.86 -7.64
C ALA A 160 -12.43 9.20 -8.92
N ILE A 161 -11.99 10.00 -9.90
CA ILE A 161 -11.36 9.50 -11.12
C ILE A 161 -9.87 9.26 -10.80
N PRO A 162 -9.34 8.05 -11.02
CA PRO A 162 -7.99 7.73 -10.57
C PRO A 162 -6.93 8.68 -11.10
N VAL A 163 -6.13 9.21 -10.18
CA VAL A 163 -4.83 9.84 -10.48
C VAL A 163 -3.79 8.72 -10.42
N SER A 164 -3.06 8.50 -11.51
CA SER A 164 -2.09 7.41 -11.59
C SER A 164 -0.66 7.95 -11.70
N PHE A 165 0.23 7.47 -10.84
CA PHE A 165 1.67 7.75 -10.91
C PHE A 165 2.44 6.49 -11.27
N TYR A 166 3.45 6.65 -12.12
CA TYR A 166 4.38 5.63 -12.55
C TYR A 166 5.82 6.13 -12.39
N GLY A 167 6.66 5.45 -11.61
CA GLY A 167 8.09 5.81 -11.53
C GLY A 167 8.41 7.15 -10.86
N VAL A 168 7.54 7.67 -9.99
CA VAL A 168 7.74 8.97 -9.32
C VAL A 168 8.11 8.78 -7.85
N THR A 169 9.14 9.49 -7.40
CA THR A 169 9.51 9.60 -5.98
C THR A 169 8.88 10.85 -5.38
N PHE A 170 8.16 10.71 -4.28
CA PHE A 170 7.62 11.78 -3.46
C PHE A 170 8.51 11.95 -2.23
N LYS A 171 9.10 13.13 -2.02
CA LYS A 171 10.17 13.27 -1.03
C LYS A 171 10.06 14.53 -0.20
N GLY A 172 10.42 14.42 1.08
CA GLY A 172 10.75 15.56 1.93
C GLY A 172 9.55 16.45 2.28
N GLY A 173 8.34 15.91 2.28
CA GLY A 173 7.19 16.65 2.78
C GLY A 173 7.33 16.95 4.26
N TYR A 174 6.95 18.15 4.72
CA TYR A 174 6.97 18.51 6.13
C TYR A 174 5.66 19.16 6.59
N ILE A 175 5.28 18.88 7.84
CA ILE A 175 4.24 19.64 8.55
C ILE A 175 4.45 19.56 10.07
N ALA A 176 4.38 20.69 10.77
CA ALA A 176 4.46 20.73 12.25
C ALA A 176 3.19 21.23 12.94
N THR A 177 2.34 21.93 12.20
CA THR A 177 1.09 22.49 12.73
C THR A 177 -0.09 21.79 12.06
N ALA A 178 -1.05 21.36 12.86
CA ALA A 178 -2.31 20.82 12.38
C ALA A 178 -3.01 21.88 11.51
N THR A 179 -3.06 21.64 10.20
CA THR A 179 -3.78 22.47 9.23
C THR A 179 -4.87 21.64 8.58
N HIS A 180 -6.03 22.24 8.34
CA HIS A 180 -7.21 21.54 7.86
C HIS A 180 -7.36 21.76 6.36
N SER A 181 -7.74 20.71 5.63
CA SER A 181 -8.10 20.84 4.21
C SER A 181 -9.54 21.29 4.08
N GLU A 182 -9.78 22.42 3.42
CA GLU A 182 -11.14 22.84 3.04
C GLU A 182 -11.80 21.79 2.13
N ALA A 183 -11.00 21.12 1.30
CA ALA A 183 -11.45 20.06 0.42
C ALA A 183 -11.87 18.79 1.18
N SER A 184 -11.45 18.59 2.44
CA SER A 184 -11.87 17.43 3.24
C SER A 184 -13.33 17.49 3.71
N GLY A 185 -13.98 18.67 3.71
CA GLY A 185 -15.38 18.85 4.14
C GLY A 185 -15.68 18.43 5.58
N ALA A 186 -14.64 18.12 6.34
CA ALA A 186 -14.63 17.81 7.74
C ALA A 186 -13.49 18.62 8.38
N ASN A 187 -13.44 18.71 9.69
CA ASN A 187 -12.30 19.30 10.37
C ASN A 187 -11.15 18.26 10.42
N LEU A 188 -10.66 17.88 9.24
CA LEU A 188 -9.59 16.89 9.08
C LEU A 188 -8.25 17.59 8.85
N SER A 189 -7.32 17.36 9.77
CA SER A 189 -5.93 17.76 9.58
C SER A 189 -5.31 16.98 8.42
N VAL A 190 -4.51 17.67 7.61
CA VAL A 190 -3.69 17.09 6.52
C VAL A 190 -2.36 16.57 7.04
N ARG A 191 -1.56 15.94 6.16
CA ARG A 191 -0.22 15.40 6.42
C ARG A 191 0.81 15.94 5.44
N SER A 192 2.08 15.73 5.80
CA SER A 192 3.27 16.17 5.06
C SER A 192 3.36 15.61 3.65
N GLY A 193 3.02 14.32 3.47
CA GLY A 193 3.10 13.65 2.19
C GLY A 193 1.83 13.85 1.35
N ILE A 194 1.26 12.74 0.88
CA ILE A 194 0.06 12.74 0.03
C ILE A 194 -1.18 12.58 0.90
N ASN A 195 -2.23 13.34 0.59
CA ASN A 195 -3.52 13.25 1.27
C ASN A 195 -4.59 12.83 0.26
N VAL A 196 -5.21 11.67 0.45
CA VAL A 196 -6.29 11.17 -0.41
C VAL A 196 -7.60 11.30 0.35
N LEU A 197 -8.48 12.18 -0.13
CA LEU A 197 -9.62 12.71 0.61
C LEU A 197 -10.92 12.55 -0.20
N LYS A 198 -12.08 12.44 0.48
CA LYS A 198 -13.43 12.59 -0.13
C LYS A 198 -13.70 11.79 -1.42
N GLY A 199 -13.50 10.49 -1.38
CA GLY A 199 -13.67 9.61 -2.53
C GLY A 199 -12.46 9.61 -3.47
N GLY A 200 -11.39 10.33 -3.12
CA GLY A 200 -10.13 10.37 -3.85
C GLY A 200 -9.63 8.99 -4.26
N ALA A 201 -9.21 8.85 -5.52
CA ALA A 201 -8.67 7.61 -6.07
C ALA A 201 -7.22 7.83 -6.53
N LEU A 202 -6.28 7.07 -5.95
CA LEU A 202 -4.85 7.16 -6.25
C LEU A 202 -4.29 5.78 -6.62
N ASN A 203 -3.64 5.70 -7.78
CA ASN A 203 -2.89 4.53 -8.22
C ASN A 203 -1.40 4.87 -8.28
N MET A 204 -0.55 4.04 -7.70
CA MET A 204 0.90 4.22 -7.69
C MET A 204 1.58 2.93 -8.16
N ASN A 205 2.44 3.04 -9.16
CA ASN A 205 3.22 1.94 -9.71
C ASN A 205 4.69 2.34 -9.75
N TYR A 206 5.60 1.53 -9.20
CA TYR A 206 7.03 1.87 -9.20
C TYR A 206 7.34 3.23 -8.56
N CYS A 207 6.51 3.66 -7.60
CA CYS A 207 6.65 4.95 -6.95
C CYS A 207 7.25 4.80 -5.56
N ASN A 208 7.92 5.84 -5.10
CA ASN A 208 8.49 5.90 -3.77
C ASN A 208 7.88 7.05 -2.96
N ILE A 209 7.73 6.88 -1.64
CA ILE A 209 7.42 7.99 -0.72
C ILE A 209 8.45 7.97 0.41
N GLU A 210 9.26 9.02 0.49
CA GLU A 210 10.51 9.01 1.24
C GLU A 210 10.68 10.23 2.14
N GLY A 211 11.16 10.00 3.37
CA GLY A 211 11.68 11.06 4.22
C GLY A 211 10.67 12.15 4.58
N CYS A 212 9.37 11.87 4.55
CA CYS A 212 8.36 12.84 4.96
C CYS A 212 8.22 12.87 6.48
N ILE A 213 8.06 14.07 7.06
CA ILE A 213 7.97 14.27 8.51
C ILE A 213 6.69 15.00 8.90
N SER A 214 5.90 14.35 9.77
CA SER A 214 4.75 14.95 10.45
C SER A 214 5.11 15.20 11.91
N ASP A 215 5.57 16.42 12.20
CA ASP A 215 5.91 16.88 13.55
C ASP A 215 4.69 17.49 14.28
N ILE A 216 3.47 17.27 13.76
CA ILE A 216 2.24 17.58 14.48
C ILE A 216 2.29 16.91 15.86
N GLY A 217 2.01 17.68 16.92
CA GLY A 217 2.07 17.19 18.29
C GLY A 217 1.27 15.90 18.51
N ALA A 218 1.65 15.10 19.51
CA ALA A 218 1.14 13.74 19.72
C ALA A 218 -0.34 13.67 20.16
N ASN A 219 -1.27 14.02 19.27
CA ASN A 219 -2.71 14.05 19.47
C ASN A 219 -3.44 13.27 18.35
N SER A 220 -4.75 13.51 18.17
CA SER A 220 -5.54 12.87 17.12
C SER A 220 -5.19 13.25 15.70
N ASP A 221 -4.39 14.28 15.50
CA ASP A 221 -4.12 14.90 14.20
C ASP A 221 -2.75 14.52 13.65
N ALA A 222 -1.90 13.86 14.44
CA ALA A 222 -0.60 13.34 14.01
C ALA A 222 -0.72 12.15 13.03
N GLY A 223 0.40 11.61 12.54
CA GLY A 223 0.44 10.35 11.80
C GLY A 223 0.57 10.50 10.29
N GLY A 224 0.61 9.40 9.56
CA GLY A 224 0.51 9.34 8.10
C GLY A 224 1.48 10.26 7.36
N ALA A 225 2.74 10.36 7.81
CA ALA A 225 3.66 11.36 7.25
C ALA A 225 3.88 11.17 5.74
N ALA A 226 3.85 9.92 5.26
CA ALA A 226 3.89 9.59 3.83
C ALA A 226 2.53 9.76 3.17
N LEU A 227 1.48 9.20 3.81
CA LEU A 227 0.16 9.08 3.21
C LEU A 227 -0.96 9.13 4.25
N LEU A 228 -1.93 10.02 4.02
CA LEU A 228 -3.24 9.99 4.67
C LEU A 228 -4.29 9.48 3.68
N ILE A 229 -5.10 8.52 4.11
CA ILE A 229 -6.29 8.07 3.38
C ILE A 229 -7.53 8.32 4.24
N SER A 230 -8.40 9.22 3.79
CA SER A 230 -9.66 9.54 4.46
C SER A 230 -10.81 9.53 3.46
N GLY A 231 -11.62 8.48 3.51
CA GLY A 231 -12.69 8.27 2.54
C GLY A 231 -12.19 8.05 1.12
N GLY A 232 -10.98 7.54 0.92
CA GLY A 232 -10.38 7.35 -0.39
C GLY A 232 -9.96 5.91 -0.67
N VAL A 233 -9.63 5.63 -1.93
CA VAL A 233 -9.10 4.36 -2.38
C VAL A 233 -7.69 4.55 -2.93
N VAL A 234 -6.73 3.86 -2.33
CA VAL A 234 -5.33 3.88 -2.79
C VAL A 234 -4.93 2.48 -3.24
N LYS A 235 -4.33 2.38 -4.42
CA LYS A 235 -3.72 1.17 -4.97
C LYS A 235 -2.24 1.39 -5.18
N MET A 236 -1.40 0.61 -4.53
CA MET A 236 0.06 0.70 -4.63
C MET A 236 0.60 -0.64 -5.12
N ASN A 237 1.36 -0.62 -6.20
CA ASN A 237 2.00 -1.81 -6.73
C ASN A 237 3.47 -1.49 -6.98
N LYS A 238 4.38 -2.37 -6.52
CA LYS A 238 5.82 -2.12 -6.67
C LYS A 238 6.18 -0.74 -6.10
N CYS A 239 5.82 -0.44 -4.86
CA CYS A 239 6.14 0.86 -4.26
C CYS A 239 7.11 0.70 -3.10
N VAL A 240 7.87 1.74 -2.81
CA VAL A 240 8.74 1.82 -1.62
C VAL A 240 8.28 2.97 -0.72
N ILE A 241 8.01 2.69 0.54
CA ILE A 241 7.65 3.72 1.53
C ILE A 241 8.69 3.66 2.64
N LYS A 242 9.57 4.66 2.70
CA LYS A 242 10.71 4.60 3.61
C LYS A 242 11.04 5.90 4.33
N ASP A 243 11.64 5.76 5.50
CA ASP A 243 12.20 6.86 6.29
C ASP A 243 11.15 7.94 6.69
N ASN A 244 9.86 7.58 6.71
CA ASN A 244 8.80 8.51 7.06
C ASN A 244 8.54 8.50 8.56
N GLN A 245 8.40 9.69 9.15
CA GLN A 245 8.34 9.83 10.61
C GLN A 245 7.17 10.69 11.04
N SER A 246 6.52 10.28 12.13
CA SER A 246 5.48 11.06 12.78
C SER A 246 5.64 11.05 14.30
N ASN A 247 5.12 12.05 15.00
CA ASN A 247 5.06 12.00 16.45
C ASN A 247 4.10 10.95 17.00
N ASN A 248 3.06 10.53 16.27
CA ASN A 248 2.04 9.58 16.75
C ASN A 248 1.29 8.89 15.58
N ARG A 249 0.67 7.72 15.78
CA ARG A 249 -0.37 7.10 14.92
C ARG A 249 -0.04 6.92 13.43
N GLY A 250 0.80 5.95 13.07
CA GLY A 250 1.17 5.68 11.68
C GLY A 250 2.36 6.56 11.29
N GLY A 251 3.59 6.04 11.28
CA GLY A 251 4.76 6.79 10.84
C GLY A 251 4.68 7.11 9.35
N ALA A 252 4.30 6.11 8.56
CA ALA A 252 4.12 6.25 7.12
C ALA A 252 2.66 6.53 6.73
N ILE A 253 1.76 5.59 7.03
CA ILE A 253 0.39 5.62 6.52
C ILE A 253 -0.59 5.74 7.67
N ARG A 254 -1.54 6.67 7.53
CA ARG A 254 -2.71 6.74 8.40
C ARG A 254 -3.97 6.63 7.57
N MET A 255 -4.85 5.72 7.98
CA MET A 255 -6.17 5.53 7.40
C MET A 255 -7.22 5.90 8.44
N ILE A 256 -8.21 6.70 8.03
CA ILE A 256 -9.29 7.13 8.91
C ILE A 256 -10.62 7.08 8.16
N ILE A 257 -11.69 6.83 8.89
CA ILE A 257 -13.03 6.89 8.34
C ILE A 257 -13.38 8.30 7.86
N SER A 258 -14.17 8.39 6.80
CA SER A 258 -14.88 9.59 6.37
C SER A 258 -16.35 9.25 6.16
N GLN A 259 -17.25 10.14 6.54
CA GLN A 259 -18.68 9.90 6.32
C GLN A 259 -18.98 9.78 4.83
N GLY A 260 -19.78 8.78 4.45
CA GLY A 260 -20.25 8.59 3.07
C GLY A 260 -19.25 7.99 2.08
N HIS A 261 -18.01 7.68 2.50
CA HIS A 261 -16.98 7.14 1.60
C HIS A 261 -16.20 5.98 2.22
N ASP A 262 -16.00 4.94 1.42
CA ASP A 262 -15.12 3.81 1.76
C ASP A 262 -13.66 4.28 1.86
N THR A 263 -12.93 3.74 2.84
CA THR A 263 -11.48 3.97 2.98
C THR A 263 -10.74 2.65 2.78
N LYS A 264 -10.01 2.53 1.67
CA LYS A 264 -9.36 1.26 1.28
C LYS A 264 -7.93 1.47 0.83
N LEU A 265 -7.06 0.56 1.26
CA LEU A 265 -5.69 0.45 0.80
C LEU A 265 -5.47 -0.92 0.19
N TYR A 266 -5.10 -0.93 -1.08
CA TYR A 266 -4.63 -2.11 -1.79
C TYR A 266 -3.12 -1.96 -2.00
N MET A 267 -2.34 -2.92 -1.55
CA MET A 267 -0.89 -2.89 -1.73
C MET A 267 -0.38 -4.24 -2.22
N ASN A 268 0.46 -4.20 -3.24
CA ASN A 268 1.03 -5.37 -3.87
C ASN A 268 2.52 -5.18 -4.11
N ASN A 269 3.30 -6.25 -3.95
CA ASN A 269 4.71 -6.27 -4.35
C ASN A 269 5.50 -5.06 -3.81
N SER A 270 5.24 -4.60 -2.59
CA SER A 270 5.74 -3.30 -2.09
C SER A 270 6.58 -3.46 -0.83
N LEU A 271 7.47 -2.50 -0.58
CA LEU A 271 8.34 -2.44 0.61
C LEU A 271 7.95 -1.25 1.48
N LEU A 272 7.87 -1.47 2.79
CA LEU A 272 7.76 -0.41 3.79
C LEU A 272 8.84 -0.60 4.84
N THR A 273 9.78 0.34 4.95
CA THR A 273 10.93 0.18 5.83
C THR A 273 11.39 1.46 6.50
N HIS A 274 11.96 1.36 7.70
CA HIS A 274 12.50 2.51 8.45
C HIS A 274 11.47 3.62 8.70
N ASN A 275 10.17 3.29 8.69
CA ASN A 275 9.14 4.22 9.07
C ASN A 275 8.91 4.13 10.57
N GLY A 276 8.49 5.22 11.20
CA GLY A 276 8.11 5.08 12.59
C GLY A 276 7.59 6.30 13.29
N ILE A 277 7.33 6.08 14.57
CA ILE A 277 6.75 7.07 15.47
C ILE A 277 7.44 7.11 16.82
N LYS A 278 7.44 8.31 17.41
CA LYS A 278 7.85 8.52 18.82
C LYS A 278 6.72 8.19 19.81
N GLY A 279 5.47 8.29 19.37
CA GLY A 279 4.27 8.08 20.16
C GLY A 279 3.64 6.71 19.98
N ASP A 280 2.32 6.68 20.05
CA ASP A 280 1.54 5.46 20.24
C ASP A 280 0.96 4.94 18.91
N PHE A 281 1.08 3.63 18.74
CA PHE A 281 0.40 2.77 17.76
C PHE A 281 0.72 2.96 16.27
N GLY A 282 0.93 1.84 15.58
CA GLY A 282 1.09 1.82 14.13
C GLY A 282 2.41 2.47 13.71
N GLY A 283 3.54 1.78 13.86
CA GLY A 283 4.84 2.34 13.44
C GLY A 283 4.87 2.67 11.96
N THR A 284 4.39 1.75 11.11
CA THR A 284 4.24 1.97 9.67
C THR A 284 2.82 2.41 9.33
N ILE A 285 1.83 1.57 9.65
CA ILE A 285 0.43 1.77 9.26
C ILE A 285 -0.46 1.82 10.50
N GLN A 286 -1.21 2.91 10.63
CA GLN A 286 -2.30 3.03 11.61
C GLN A 286 -3.64 3.16 10.91
N VAL A 287 -4.62 2.36 11.32
CA VAL A 287 -6.02 2.51 10.92
C VAL A 287 -6.87 2.94 12.10
N SER A 288 -7.64 4.02 11.94
CA SER A 288 -8.60 4.50 12.93
C SER A 288 -10.02 4.36 12.38
N GLY A 289 -10.75 3.36 12.88
CA GLY A 289 -12.12 3.04 12.47
C GLY A 289 -12.22 1.88 11.46
N SER A 290 -13.35 1.80 10.77
CA SER A 290 -13.66 0.72 9.81
C SER A 290 -13.10 1.06 8.42
N CYS A 291 -11.80 0.83 8.22
CA CYS A 291 -11.14 0.91 6.92
C CYS A 291 -10.59 -0.47 6.52
N ASP A 292 -10.38 -0.71 5.23
CA ASP A 292 -9.92 -2.02 4.75
C ASP A 292 -8.50 -1.96 4.18
N ILE A 293 -7.66 -2.92 4.60
CA ILE A 293 -6.33 -3.14 4.04
C ILE A 293 -6.30 -4.49 3.32
N PHE A 294 -5.80 -4.49 2.09
CA PHE A 294 -5.55 -5.68 1.27
C PHE A 294 -4.09 -5.68 0.84
N MET A 295 -3.31 -6.62 1.36
CA MET A 295 -1.86 -6.70 1.12
C MET A 295 -1.47 -8.07 0.58
N ASN A 296 -0.70 -8.07 -0.51
CA ASN A 296 -0.10 -9.26 -1.10
C ASN A 296 1.37 -8.99 -1.43
N ASN A 297 2.25 -9.97 -1.20
CA ASN A 297 3.67 -9.85 -1.56
C ASN A 297 4.33 -8.57 -1.02
N CYS A 298 3.94 -8.15 0.17
CA CYS A 298 4.48 -6.94 0.79
C CYS A 298 5.51 -7.31 1.85
N THR A 299 6.51 -6.44 1.99
CA THR A 299 7.54 -6.57 3.02
C THR A 299 7.50 -5.35 3.91
N LEU A 300 7.24 -5.54 5.21
CA LEU A 300 7.33 -4.48 6.22
C LEU A 300 8.45 -4.84 7.18
N VAL A 301 9.44 -3.95 7.32
CA VAL A 301 10.66 -4.27 8.05
C VAL A 301 11.35 -3.06 8.65
N ASP A 302 11.98 -3.25 9.81
CA ASP A 302 12.78 -2.22 10.47
C ASP A 302 11.96 -0.95 10.76
N ASN A 303 10.64 -1.10 10.89
CA ASN A 303 9.77 -0.02 11.30
C ASN A 303 9.68 0.03 12.82
N TYR A 304 9.43 1.21 13.36
CA TYR A 304 9.49 1.42 14.80
C TYR A 304 8.26 2.15 15.35
N ALA A 305 7.86 1.75 16.55
CA ALA A 305 6.85 2.44 17.34
C ALA A 305 7.26 2.45 18.82
N LYS A 306 6.68 3.36 19.61
CA LYS A 306 6.79 3.26 21.07
C LYS A 306 5.89 2.15 21.60
N TYR A 307 4.64 2.08 21.13
CA TYR A 307 3.65 1.10 21.58
C TYR A 307 2.89 0.49 20.40
N GLY A 308 2.62 -0.82 20.47
CA GLY A 308 1.63 -1.55 19.66
C GLY A 308 1.71 -1.45 18.13
N GLY A 309 2.01 -2.56 17.46
CA GLY A 309 1.92 -2.69 16.01
C GLY A 309 2.88 -1.77 15.27
N ALA A 310 4.19 -1.94 15.49
CA ALA A 310 5.22 -1.24 14.73
C ALA A 310 5.09 -1.49 13.21
N GLY A 311 4.63 -2.67 12.79
CA GLY A 311 4.21 -2.88 11.40
C GLY A 311 2.83 -2.27 11.15
N ILE A 312 1.78 -2.96 11.59
CA ILE A 312 0.38 -2.53 11.38
C ILE A 312 -0.39 -2.57 12.70
N ASN A 313 -1.04 -1.46 13.02
CA ASN A 313 -2.13 -1.44 13.97
C ASN A 313 -3.44 -1.09 13.26
N THR A 314 -4.44 -1.97 13.36
CA THR A 314 -5.72 -1.70 12.70
C THR A 314 -6.93 -2.16 13.50
N SER A 315 -7.92 -1.26 13.57
CA SER A 315 -9.29 -1.60 13.97
C SER A 315 -10.16 -2.06 12.80
N GLY A 316 -9.67 -1.96 11.58
CA GLY A 316 -10.38 -2.27 10.34
C GLY A 316 -10.19 -3.72 9.86
N LYS A 317 -10.63 -4.00 8.63
CA LYS A 317 -10.41 -5.28 7.96
C LYS A 317 -8.95 -5.39 7.51
N LEU A 318 -8.35 -6.56 7.66
CA LEU A 318 -7.03 -6.87 7.10
C LEU A 318 -7.10 -8.18 6.32
N VAL A 319 -6.73 -8.14 5.04
CA VAL A 319 -6.38 -9.32 4.25
C VAL A 319 -4.90 -9.25 3.97
N LEU A 320 -4.13 -10.18 4.54
CA LEU A 320 -2.68 -10.23 4.38
C LEU A 320 -2.30 -11.60 3.83
N MET A 321 -1.72 -11.60 2.64
CA MET A 321 -1.30 -12.82 1.96
C MET A 321 0.13 -12.71 1.48
N ASN A 322 0.86 -13.82 1.49
CA ASN A 322 2.19 -13.92 0.90
C ASN A 322 3.10 -12.76 1.32
N SER A 323 3.06 -12.31 2.58
CA SER A 323 3.74 -11.09 3.00
C SER A 323 4.69 -11.37 4.15
N THR A 324 5.73 -10.54 4.26
CA THR A 324 6.81 -10.68 5.23
C THR A 324 6.83 -9.47 6.16
N LEU A 325 6.56 -9.68 7.45
CA LEU A 325 6.64 -8.69 8.50
C LEU A 325 7.69 -9.17 9.51
N VAL A 326 8.83 -8.48 9.53
CA VAL A 326 9.97 -8.91 10.34
C VAL A 326 10.69 -7.71 10.93
N ASN A 327 11.22 -7.88 12.13
CA ASN A 327 12.06 -6.88 12.78
C ASN A 327 11.38 -5.51 12.96
N ASN A 328 10.05 -5.46 13.09
CA ASN A 328 9.36 -4.23 13.42
C ASN A 328 9.29 -4.09 14.95
N LEU A 329 9.81 -2.98 15.47
CA LEU A 329 10.11 -2.83 16.88
C LEU A 329 9.15 -1.89 17.61
N CYS A 330 8.41 -2.44 18.57
CA CYS A 330 7.80 -1.66 19.65
C CYS A 330 8.78 -1.55 20.82
N THR A 331 9.27 -0.33 21.10
CA THR A 331 10.29 -0.10 22.14
C THR A 331 9.76 -0.24 23.57
N ASN A 332 8.47 0.06 23.79
CA ASN A 332 7.82 -0.08 25.09
C ASN A 332 6.81 -1.24 25.10
N GLY A 333 7.30 -2.40 24.66
CA GLY A 333 7.03 -3.72 25.27
C GLY A 333 5.59 -4.20 25.39
N SER A 334 4.61 -3.50 24.84
CA SER A 334 3.20 -3.78 25.10
C SER A 334 2.41 -3.80 23.81
N ASN A 335 1.58 -4.84 23.71
CA ASN A 335 0.50 -4.96 22.73
C ASN A 335 0.91 -5.20 21.27
N GLY A 336 2.02 -5.88 21.02
CA GLY A 336 2.33 -6.46 19.72
C GLY A 336 3.41 -5.73 18.95
N HIS A 337 4.34 -6.46 18.33
CA HIS A 337 5.41 -5.91 17.49
C HIS A 337 4.98 -5.71 16.04
N GLU A 338 4.65 -6.80 15.35
CA GLU A 338 4.41 -6.80 13.91
C GLU A 338 3.00 -6.34 13.59
N LEU A 339 2.02 -6.96 14.25
CA LEU A 339 0.61 -6.78 14.00
C LEU A 339 -0.17 -6.63 15.31
N ARG A 340 -1.07 -5.64 15.34
CA ARG A 340 -2.02 -5.43 16.42
C ARG A 340 -3.44 -5.28 15.88
N CYS A 341 -4.34 -6.15 16.36
CA CYS A 341 -5.76 -6.14 16.04
C CYS A 341 -6.56 -5.44 17.14
N GLU A 342 -7.19 -4.33 16.81
CA GLU A 342 -7.97 -3.50 17.74
C GLU A 342 -9.48 -3.47 17.48
N GLY A 343 -9.94 -4.07 16.38
CA GLY A 343 -11.36 -4.05 16.01
C GLY A 343 -11.95 -5.44 15.88
N LYS A 344 -13.28 -5.55 15.98
CA LYS A 344 -14.04 -6.80 15.78
C LYS A 344 -14.11 -7.24 14.31
N ASN A 345 -13.26 -6.68 13.45
CA ASN A 345 -13.39 -6.79 12.00
C ASN A 345 -12.66 -8.03 11.49
N ASN A 346 -13.06 -8.49 10.29
CA ASN A 346 -12.58 -9.73 9.72
C ASN A 346 -11.11 -9.64 9.30
N TRP A 347 -10.22 -10.28 10.07
CA TRP A 347 -8.81 -10.43 9.72
C TRP A 347 -8.56 -11.80 9.09
N PHE A 348 -7.90 -11.80 7.95
CA PHE A 348 -7.64 -12.98 7.13
C PHE A 348 -6.15 -13.06 6.77
N LEU A 349 -5.47 -14.09 7.27
CA LEU A 349 -4.03 -14.29 7.07
C LEU A 349 -3.77 -15.62 6.36
N MET A 350 -2.97 -15.62 5.30
CA MET A 350 -2.53 -16.88 4.68
C MET A 350 -1.12 -16.74 4.09
N ASN A 351 -0.30 -17.77 4.30
CA ASN A 351 1.03 -17.90 3.68
C ASN A 351 1.97 -16.71 3.98
N ASN A 352 1.95 -16.18 5.20
CA ASN A 352 2.78 -15.05 5.61
C ASN A 352 3.97 -15.47 6.46
N ILE A 353 4.97 -14.60 6.56
CA ILE A 353 6.05 -14.65 7.55
C ILE A 353 5.86 -13.45 8.48
N ILE A 354 5.62 -13.68 9.77
CA ILE A 354 5.35 -12.65 10.79
C ILE A 354 6.22 -12.95 12.00
N LEU A 355 7.46 -12.47 11.94
CA LEU A 355 8.48 -12.79 12.93
C LEU A 355 8.89 -11.59 13.74
N GLU A 356 9.13 -11.85 15.02
CA GLU A 356 9.62 -10.87 15.95
C GLU A 356 11.04 -10.34 15.64
N THR A 357 11.35 -9.20 16.22
CA THR A 357 12.74 -8.77 16.48
C THR A 357 13.36 -9.71 17.53
N ALA A 358 14.44 -10.42 17.19
CA ALA A 358 15.08 -11.48 17.97
C ALA A 358 15.00 -11.33 19.51
N GLY A 359 14.20 -12.18 20.15
CA GLY A 359 14.09 -12.36 21.61
C GLY A 359 13.23 -11.35 22.36
N LYS A 360 12.42 -10.53 21.67
CA LYS A 360 11.61 -9.46 22.31
C LYS A 360 10.15 -9.83 22.51
N SER A 361 9.66 -10.84 21.80
CA SER A 361 8.27 -11.29 21.87
C SER A 361 8.01 -12.17 23.08
N ASN A 362 6.93 -11.87 23.77
CA ASN A 362 6.43 -12.64 24.89
C ASN A 362 4.91 -12.47 25.01
N MET A 363 4.29 -13.04 26.03
CA MET A 363 2.83 -12.98 26.22
C MET A 363 2.30 -11.53 26.32
N GLY A 364 3.06 -10.61 26.90
CA GLY A 364 2.72 -9.19 26.98
C GLY A 364 3.04 -8.39 25.72
N ASN A 365 3.93 -8.91 24.87
CA ASN A 365 4.33 -8.29 23.61
C ASN A 365 4.47 -9.32 22.48
N PRO A 366 3.37 -9.84 21.94
CA PRO A 366 3.44 -10.88 20.91
C PRO A 366 3.94 -10.32 19.56
N SER A 367 4.27 -11.17 18.58
CA SER A 367 4.43 -10.66 17.21
C SER A 367 3.06 -10.32 16.60
N LEU A 368 2.03 -11.10 16.95
CA LEU A 368 0.63 -10.88 16.59
C LEU A 368 -0.23 -10.69 17.86
N CYS A 369 -0.76 -9.49 18.08
CA CYS A 369 -1.60 -9.16 19.23
C CYS A 369 -3.09 -9.09 18.86
N LEU A 370 -3.92 -9.89 19.52
CA LEU A 370 -5.38 -9.76 19.52
C LEU A 370 -5.84 -8.97 20.76
N ASN A 371 -6.01 -7.66 20.61
CA ASN A 371 -6.26 -6.75 21.73
C ASN A 371 -7.76 -6.72 22.13
N GLY A 372 -8.20 -7.76 22.85
CA GLY A 372 -9.54 -7.89 23.43
C GLY A 372 -10.21 -9.24 23.17
N ASN A 373 -11.09 -9.68 24.08
CA ASN A 373 -11.73 -11.01 24.04
C ASN A 373 -12.66 -11.23 22.83
N ASP A 374 -13.13 -10.13 22.28
CA ASP A 374 -14.02 -10.04 21.12
C ASP A 374 -13.26 -9.95 19.78
N LYS A 375 -11.93 -10.01 19.82
CA LYS A 375 -11.08 -9.97 18.62
C LYS A 375 -10.85 -11.37 18.09
N SER A 376 -10.89 -11.50 16.76
CA SER A 376 -10.60 -12.76 16.11
C SER A 376 -9.82 -12.57 14.81
N ILE A 377 -8.98 -13.54 14.52
CA ILE A 377 -8.22 -13.62 13.27
C ILE A 377 -8.43 -15.02 12.70
N ILE A 378 -8.72 -15.10 11.40
CA ILE A 378 -8.93 -16.34 10.66
C ILE A 378 -7.69 -16.62 9.82
N SER A 379 -7.05 -17.76 10.08
CA SER A 379 -5.97 -18.25 9.24
C SER A 379 -6.50 -19.08 8.07
N GLY A 380 -5.93 -18.87 6.88
CA GLY A 380 -6.04 -19.77 5.73
C GLY A 380 -4.93 -20.82 5.68
N GLY A 381 -4.02 -20.83 6.65
CA GLY A 381 -2.89 -21.75 6.71
C GLY A 381 -1.56 -21.18 6.23
N TYR A 382 -0.52 -21.98 6.44
CA TYR A 382 0.86 -21.75 6.00
C TYR A 382 1.52 -20.47 6.54
N ASN A 383 1.01 -19.89 7.63
CA ASN A 383 1.65 -18.73 8.26
C ASN A 383 2.79 -19.19 9.18
N LEU A 384 3.92 -18.49 9.10
CA LEU A 384 5.05 -18.62 10.01
C LEU A 384 5.01 -17.45 11.00
N ILE A 385 4.74 -17.73 12.27
CA ILE A 385 4.50 -16.68 13.28
C ILE A 385 5.36 -16.94 14.51
N SER A 386 5.95 -15.87 15.06
CA SER A 386 6.69 -15.99 16.32
C SER A 386 5.78 -16.27 17.50
N PHE A 387 4.92 -15.33 17.86
CA PHE A 387 4.09 -15.46 19.04
C PHE A 387 2.73 -14.80 18.81
N VAL A 388 1.66 -15.53 19.10
CA VAL A 388 0.31 -14.99 19.10
C VAL A 388 -0.09 -14.74 20.55
N GLY A 389 -0.56 -13.54 20.86
CA GLY A 389 -0.95 -13.17 22.22
C GLY A 389 -2.09 -12.16 22.25
N GLY A 390 -2.34 -11.61 23.42
CA GLY A 390 -3.57 -10.89 23.71
C GLY A 390 -4.67 -11.84 24.19
N SER A 391 -5.90 -11.33 24.25
CA SER A 391 -7.01 -12.04 24.88
C SER A 391 -8.09 -12.52 23.91
N GLY A 392 -7.92 -12.22 22.61
CA GLY A 392 -8.80 -12.69 21.54
C GLY A 392 -8.48 -14.11 21.06
N SER A 393 -9.14 -14.52 19.98
CA SER A 393 -9.03 -15.86 19.40
C SER A 393 -8.33 -15.87 18.05
N PHE A 394 -7.22 -16.59 17.94
CA PHE A 394 -6.61 -16.93 16.66
C PHE A 394 -7.14 -18.29 16.19
N MET A 395 -7.99 -18.27 15.16
CA MET A 395 -8.47 -19.47 14.49
C MET A 395 -7.36 -20.01 13.59
N GLN A 396 -6.44 -20.72 14.22
CA GLN A 396 -5.27 -21.33 13.61
C GLN A 396 -5.69 -22.48 12.67
N ASP A 397 -5.06 -22.53 11.51
CA ASP A 397 -5.11 -23.70 10.63
C ASP A 397 -3.96 -24.66 10.95
N GLN A 398 -4.14 -25.97 10.72
CA GLN A 398 -3.16 -26.99 11.07
C GLN A 398 -1.80 -26.84 10.35
N THR A 399 -1.78 -26.12 9.23
CA THR A 399 -0.56 -25.85 8.45
C THR A 399 0.21 -24.63 8.95
N ASP A 400 -0.36 -23.83 9.86
CA ASP A 400 0.37 -22.74 10.50
C ASP A 400 1.45 -23.24 11.45
N ARG A 401 2.53 -22.46 11.56
CA ARG A 401 3.65 -22.71 12.47
C ARG A 401 3.83 -21.52 13.40
N LEU A 402 3.66 -21.75 14.69
CA LEU A 402 3.86 -20.78 15.77
C LEU A 402 5.18 -21.07 16.51
N GLY A 403 5.68 -20.12 17.30
CA GLY A 403 6.89 -20.29 18.11
C GLY A 403 8.20 -20.12 17.34
N LEU A 404 8.15 -19.55 16.13
CA LEU A 404 9.32 -19.40 15.27
C LEU A 404 10.07 -18.11 15.58
N THR A 405 11.37 -18.16 15.80
CA THR A 405 12.19 -16.95 15.93
C THR A 405 12.72 -16.50 14.57
N PHE A 406 13.16 -15.24 14.48
CA PHE A 406 13.91 -14.76 13.33
C PHE A 406 15.05 -15.72 12.95
N ASN A 407 15.88 -16.12 13.92
CA ASN A 407 17.01 -17.01 13.70
C ASN A 407 16.60 -18.44 13.27
N MET A 408 15.40 -18.90 13.62
CA MET A 408 14.92 -20.19 13.09
C MET A 408 14.57 -20.12 11.60
N VAL A 409 14.09 -18.97 11.13
CA VAL A 409 13.61 -18.79 9.76
C VAL A 409 14.68 -18.23 8.82
N TYR A 410 15.57 -17.38 9.33
CA TYR A 410 16.62 -16.70 8.58
C TYR A 410 18.04 -17.06 9.07
N GLY A 411 18.20 -17.71 10.22
CA GLY A 411 19.53 -18.02 10.78
C GLY A 411 20.29 -16.76 11.16
N ASN A 412 21.56 -16.71 10.76
CA ASN A 412 22.40 -15.51 10.86
C ASN A 412 22.31 -14.65 9.61
N ALA A 413 21.43 -14.96 8.65
CA ALA A 413 21.26 -14.12 7.47
C ALA A 413 20.73 -12.76 7.91
N ALA A 414 21.49 -11.72 7.57
CA ALA A 414 20.98 -10.36 7.64
C ALA A 414 19.88 -10.19 6.60
N LEU A 415 18.95 -9.31 6.87
CA LEU A 415 17.97 -8.89 5.89
C LEU A 415 18.72 -8.11 4.78
N ALA A 416 18.71 -8.63 3.55
CA ALA A 416 19.53 -8.16 2.43
C ALA A 416 18.74 -8.15 1.11
N ASP A 417 19.24 -7.43 0.10
CA ASP A 417 18.61 -7.31 -1.23
C ASP A 417 18.17 -8.68 -1.80
N ASN A 418 17.02 -8.69 -2.49
CA ASN A 418 16.39 -9.89 -3.03
C ASN A 418 16.50 -9.98 -4.57
N ASP A 419 17.40 -9.20 -5.19
CA ASP A 419 17.68 -9.16 -6.63
C ASP A 419 16.47 -8.80 -7.50
N GLY A 420 15.55 -7.99 -6.99
CA GLY A 420 14.42 -7.49 -7.77
C GLY A 420 13.82 -6.23 -7.18
N TYR A 421 13.00 -5.51 -7.94
CA TYR A 421 12.33 -4.32 -7.44
C TYR A 421 10.93 -4.65 -6.87
N PRO A 422 10.52 -4.06 -5.73
CA PRO A 422 11.35 -3.27 -4.83
C PRO A 422 12.41 -4.16 -4.18
N LYS A 423 13.63 -3.63 -4.04
CA LYS A 423 14.75 -4.33 -3.38
C LYS A 423 14.32 -4.63 -1.96
N THR A 424 14.10 -5.90 -1.60
CA THR A 424 13.64 -6.26 -0.25
C THR A 424 14.67 -7.05 0.52
N LEU A 425 14.24 -7.93 1.41
CA LEU A 425 15.05 -8.60 2.41
C LEU A 425 15.38 -10.04 2.01
N ALA A 426 16.32 -10.61 2.76
CA ALA A 426 16.99 -11.86 2.44
C ALA A 426 16.04 -13.06 2.41
N LEU A 427 16.55 -14.16 1.85
CA LEU A 427 15.81 -15.40 1.73
C LEU A 427 15.77 -16.10 3.08
N PRO A 428 14.63 -16.68 3.49
CA PRO A 428 14.64 -17.52 4.67
C PRO A 428 15.58 -18.71 4.44
N ASN A 429 16.37 -19.06 5.45
CA ASN A 429 17.43 -20.06 5.33
C ASN A 429 16.94 -21.50 5.47
N ARG A 430 15.63 -21.69 5.66
CA ARG A 430 14.96 -22.98 5.75
C ARG A 430 13.76 -23.01 4.83
N ARG A 431 13.43 -24.21 4.36
CA ARG A 431 12.16 -24.48 3.69
C ARG A 431 11.05 -24.64 4.75
N TYR A 432 9.82 -24.37 4.34
CA TYR A 432 8.65 -24.49 5.20
C TYR A 432 7.49 -25.07 4.41
N ALA A 433 6.48 -25.58 5.14
CA ALA A 433 5.23 -26.03 4.56
C ALA A 433 4.68 -24.95 3.62
N ALA A 434 4.21 -25.39 2.46
CA ALA A 434 4.03 -24.54 1.30
C ALA A 434 2.60 -24.67 0.76
N ALA A 435 1.97 -23.54 0.46
CA ALA A 435 0.60 -23.53 -0.04
C ALA A 435 0.56 -23.93 -1.54
N PRO A 436 -0.43 -24.71 -1.98
CA PRO A 436 -0.73 -24.82 -3.41
C PRO A 436 -1.28 -23.50 -3.95
N LEU A 437 -0.94 -23.16 -5.19
CA LEU A 437 -1.42 -21.94 -5.88
C LEU A 437 -2.95 -21.86 -5.92
N SER A 438 -3.60 -22.99 -6.18
CA SER A 438 -5.07 -23.09 -6.19
C SER A 438 -5.70 -22.70 -4.85
N SER A 439 -5.04 -23.03 -3.74
CA SER A 439 -5.50 -22.67 -2.40
C SER A 439 -5.35 -21.17 -2.16
N LEU A 440 -4.22 -20.57 -2.55
CA LEU A 440 -4.04 -19.12 -2.48
C LEU A 440 -5.06 -18.37 -3.34
N GLN A 441 -5.30 -18.82 -4.58
CA GLN A 441 -6.27 -18.18 -5.49
C GLN A 441 -7.70 -18.25 -4.95
N SER A 442 -8.08 -19.40 -4.39
CA SER A 442 -9.39 -19.59 -3.74
C SER A 442 -9.54 -18.65 -2.53
N TYR A 443 -8.51 -18.59 -1.66
CA TYR A 443 -8.54 -17.73 -0.47
C TYR A 443 -8.53 -16.24 -0.82
N ALA A 444 -7.75 -15.83 -1.84
CA ALA A 444 -7.71 -14.46 -2.33
C ALA A 444 -9.09 -14.02 -2.85
N SER A 445 -9.71 -14.84 -3.69
CA SER A 445 -11.04 -14.59 -4.26
C SER A 445 -12.11 -14.49 -3.17
N LYS A 446 -12.12 -15.43 -2.21
CA LYS A 446 -13.05 -15.43 -1.07
C LYS A 446 -12.95 -14.16 -0.21
N ASN A 447 -11.76 -13.60 -0.09
CA ASN A 447 -11.49 -12.46 0.79
C ASN A 447 -11.40 -11.11 0.07
N MET A 448 -11.71 -11.07 -1.23
CA MET A 448 -11.70 -9.88 -2.10
C MET A 448 -10.31 -9.26 -2.31
N LEU A 449 -9.25 -10.07 -2.27
CA LEU A 449 -7.93 -9.64 -2.71
C LEU A 449 -7.90 -9.62 -4.25
N ILE A 450 -7.56 -8.48 -4.84
CA ILE A 450 -7.62 -8.25 -6.30
C ILE A 450 -6.30 -8.51 -7.05
N TYR A 451 -5.25 -8.92 -6.34
CA TYR A 451 -3.91 -9.06 -6.90
C TYR A 451 -3.58 -10.49 -7.30
N ASN A 452 -2.70 -10.62 -8.29
CA ASN A 452 -2.17 -11.91 -8.70
C ASN A 452 -1.29 -12.51 -7.60
N VAL A 453 -1.69 -13.67 -7.08
CA VAL A 453 -0.95 -14.45 -6.08
C VAL A 453 0.02 -15.47 -6.70
N GLY A 454 0.08 -15.56 -8.04
CA GLY A 454 0.93 -16.48 -8.80
C GLY A 454 2.32 -15.95 -9.13
N THR A 455 2.65 -14.72 -8.71
CA THR A 455 4.02 -14.19 -8.75
C THR A 455 4.44 -13.77 -7.35
N ASP A 456 5.74 -13.66 -7.11
CA ASP A 456 6.30 -13.11 -5.89
C ASP A 456 6.47 -11.58 -6.00
N GLN A 457 7.00 -10.97 -4.94
CA GLN A 457 7.22 -9.53 -4.87
C GLN A 457 8.12 -8.97 -5.98
N ARG A 458 9.04 -9.77 -6.53
CA ARG A 458 9.93 -9.38 -7.63
C ARG A 458 9.23 -9.52 -8.98
N GLY A 459 8.09 -10.20 -9.02
CA GLY A 459 7.36 -10.52 -10.25
C GLY A 459 7.77 -11.86 -10.83
N ILE A 460 8.55 -12.67 -10.10
CA ILE A 460 8.93 -14.01 -10.53
C ILE A 460 7.76 -14.97 -10.29
N PRO A 461 7.42 -15.85 -11.25
CA PRO A 461 6.37 -16.85 -11.06
C PRO A 461 6.59 -17.71 -9.82
N ARG A 462 5.52 -17.89 -9.05
CA ARG A 462 5.46 -18.84 -7.94
C ARG A 462 5.25 -20.26 -8.46
N LYS A 463 5.70 -21.25 -7.68
CA LYS A 463 5.47 -22.68 -7.98
C LYS A 463 3.97 -23.01 -7.90
N THR A 464 3.54 -24.09 -8.54
CA THR A 464 2.12 -24.48 -8.50
C THR A 464 1.73 -25.19 -7.20
N GLU A 465 2.58 -26.10 -6.70
CA GLU A 465 2.23 -26.99 -5.58
C GLU A 465 2.88 -26.59 -4.24
N HIS A 466 4.03 -25.92 -4.29
CA HIS A 466 4.85 -25.66 -3.10
C HIS A 466 5.30 -24.20 -3.05
N ILE A 467 4.34 -23.29 -2.91
CA ILE A 467 4.61 -21.85 -2.78
C ILE A 467 5.16 -21.53 -1.40
N CYS A 468 6.25 -20.79 -1.39
CA CYS A 468 6.92 -20.40 -0.15
C CYS A 468 6.10 -19.36 0.62
N PRO A 469 6.07 -19.43 1.96
CA PRO A 469 5.47 -18.37 2.77
C PRO A 469 6.25 -17.07 2.64
N GLY A 470 5.53 -15.95 2.75
CA GLY A 470 6.09 -14.61 2.67
C GLY A 470 6.18 -14.05 1.25
N ALA A 471 6.78 -12.87 1.15
CA ALA A 471 6.80 -12.04 -0.07
C ALA A 471 7.59 -12.63 -1.25
N PHE A 472 8.40 -13.64 -1.00
CA PHE A 472 9.40 -14.13 -1.93
C PHE A 472 9.24 -15.63 -2.22
N GLU A 473 9.53 -16.02 -3.46
CA GLU A 473 9.59 -17.43 -3.87
C GLU A 473 11.04 -17.92 -4.05
N TYR A 474 11.42 -19.03 -3.41
CA TYR A 474 12.73 -19.65 -3.61
C TYR A 474 12.93 -20.10 -5.07
N THR A 475 14.10 -19.76 -5.62
CA THR A 475 14.52 -20.20 -6.96
C THR A 475 14.93 -21.69 -6.99
N GLY A 476 15.25 -22.30 -5.84
CA GLY A 476 15.51 -23.74 -5.72
C GLY A 476 14.23 -24.57 -5.48
N ASN A 477 14.35 -25.90 -5.53
CA ASN A 477 13.23 -26.79 -5.14
C ASN A 477 12.76 -26.44 -3.72
N ASN A 478 11.45 -26.40 -3.46
CA ASN A 478 10.92 -26.43 -2.11
C ASN A 478 10.25 -27.81 -1.98
N ASP A 479 10.92 -28.76 -1.34
CA ASP A 479 10.41 -30.12 -1.15
C ASP A 479 9.38 -30.21 -0.03
N GLY A 480 9.12 -29.12 0.70
CA GLY A 480 8.14 -29.08 1.80
C GLY A 480 8.49 -29.98 2.99
N GLN A 481 9.71 -30.55 3.04
CA GLN A 481 10.11 -31.64 3.94
C GLN A 481 11.09 -31.24 5.05
N THR A 482 11.08 -29.99 5.50
CA THR A 482 12.01 -29.58 6.56
C THR A 482 11.43 -29.88 7.94
N ASN A 483 11.97 -30.92 8.58
CA ASN A 483 11.94 -31.06 10.03
C ASN A 483 12.61 -29.82 10.65
N VAL A 484 11.99 -29.23 11.67
CA VAL A 484 12.39 -27.97 12.33
C VAL A 484 13.76 -28.08 13.08
N GLY A 485 14.57 -29.11 12.81
CA GLY A 485 15.88 -29.36 13.42
C GLY A 485 16.99 -29.85 12.48
N GLY A 486 16.81 -29.82 11.15
CA GLY A 486 17.85 -30.25 10.19
C GLY A 486 18.66 -29.08 9.61
N ASN A 487 19.99 -29.20 9.60
CA ASN A 487 20.86 -28.34 8.78
C ASN A 487 20.65 -28.63 7.30
N LEU A 488 20.55 -27.60 6.46
CA LEU A 488 20.59 -27.76 5.01
C LEU A 488 22.04 -27.94 4.52
N PRO A 489 22.25 -28.66 3.40
CA PRO A 489 23.50 -28.58 2.66
C PRO A 489 23.67 -27.16 2.10
N ASN A 490 24.91 -26.68 2.03
CA ASN A 490 25.29 -25.37 1.49
C ASN A 490 24.56 -25.12 0.15
N LEU A 491 23.59 -24.21 0.16
CA LEU A 491 23.10 -23.58 -1.06
C LEU A 491 24.18 -22.58 -1.46
N ASN A 492 24.87 -22.87 -2.57
CA ASN A 492 25.95 -22.05 -3.12
C ASN A 492 25.62 -20.56 -3.05
N LEU A 493 26.37 -19.83 -2.21
CA LEU A 493 26.41 -18.36 -2.10
C LEU A 493 27.10 -17.70 -3.31
N ASN A 494 27.14 -18.36 -4.47
CA ASN A 494 27.81 -17.85 -5.65
C ASN A 494 26.78 -17.48 -6.72
N ASN A 495 26.25 -16.26 -6.63
CA ASN A 495 25.78 -15.50 -7.80
C ASN A 495 26.00 -13.99 -7.59
N GLY A 496 27.20 -13.62 -7.16
CA GLY A 496 27.58 -12.22 -7.00
C GLY A 496 28.95 -12.02 -6.36
N GLN A 497 29.95 -12.82 -6.74
CA GLN A 497 31.34 -12.45 -6.43
C GLN A 497 31.77 -11.34 -7.39
N TRP A 498 32.06 -10.18 -6.82
CA TRP A 498 32.81 -9.12 -7.44
C TRP A 498 34.23 -9.63 -7.68
N GLY A 499 34.66 -9.67 -8.95
CA GLY A 499 36.07 -9.79 -9.30
C GLY A 499 36.80 -8.50 -8.93
N ASN A 500 38.10 -8.67 -8.63
CA ASN A 500 39.07 -7.63 -8.24
C ASN A 500 38.93 -6.27 -8.93
#